data_AF-A0A6A3GJ89-F1
#
_entry.id   AF-A0A6A3GJ89-F1
#
_cell.length_a   1.000
_cell.length_b   1.000
_cell.length_c   1.000
_cell.angle_alpha   90.00
_cell.angle_beta   90.00
_cell.angle_gamma   90.00
#
_symmetry.space_group_name_H-M   'P 1'
#
loop_
_entity.id
_entity.type
_entity.pdbx_description
1 polymer ?
#
loop_
_entity_poly.entity_id
_entity_poly.type
_entity_poly.pdbx_seq_one_letter_code
_entity_poly.pdbx_strand_id
1 'polypeptide(L)'
;MVPDFRERVEKTFELQKIAHELGCSLTQMSIAWCVSNPNASTVMLGARSVNQLEENLAAIRYVDKITPEIKARIDAAVDYKVQIPEKEALASIRARHL
;
A
#
# COMPACT_ATOMS: atom_id res chain seq x y z
N MET A 1 -2.36 6.45 17.52
CA MET A 1 -1.59 7.69 17.31
C MET A 1 -1.04 7.65 15.89
N VAL A 2 -1.36 8.64 15.06
CA VAL A 2 -0.81 8.72 13.70
C VAL A 2 0.65 9.16 13.81
N PRO A 3 1.63 8.48 13.17
CA PRO A 3 3.04 8.86 13.21
C PRO A 3 3.27 10.31 12.77
N ASP A 4 4.34 10.94 13.26
CA ASP A 4 4.70 12.30 12.81
C ASP A 4 4.99 12.36 11.30
N PHE A 5 4.83 13.52 10.67
CA PHE A 5 5.12 13.68 9.24
C PHE A 5 6.55 13.28 8.88
N ARG A 6 7.55 13.67 9.68
CA ARG A 6 8.95 13.38 9.41
C ARG A 6 9.23 11.88 9.45
N GLU A 7 8.68 11.19 10.44
CA GLU A 7 8.80 9.73 10.57
C GLU A 7 8.23 9.01 9.32
N ARG A 8 7.08 9.48 8.80
CA ARG A 8 6.50 8.90 7.58
C ARG A 8 7.37 9.14 6.34
N VAL A 9 8.01 10.30 6.26
CA VAL A 9 8.95 10.61 5.17
C VAL A 9 10.19 9.72 5.26
N GLU A 10 10.73 9.49 6.46
CA GLU A 10 11.86 8.58 6.67
C GLU A 10 11.54 7.15 6.24
N LYS A 11 10.37 6.62 6.62
CA LYS A 11 9.88 5.31 6.16
C LYS A 11 9.75 5.24 4.64
N THR A 12 9.38 6.34 4.00
CA THR A 12 9.27 6.44 2.53
C THR A 12 10.65 6.29 1.86
N PHE A 13 11.72 6.82 2.45
CA PHE A 13 13.08 6.64 1.93
C PHE A 13 13.55 5.18 2.01
N GLU A 14 13.19 4.46 3.06
CA GLU A 14 13.50 3.01 3.15
C GLU A 14 12.76 2.21 2.07
N LEU A 15 11.49 2.51 1.84
CA LEU A 15 10.72 1.90 0.75
C LEU A 15 11.32 2.23 -0.63
N GLN A 16 11.85 3.44 -0.81
CA GLN A 16 12.46 3.86 -2.07
C GLN A 16 13.71 3.04 -2.41
N LYS A 17 14.50 2.60 -1.41
CA LYS A 17 15.64 1.70 -1.62
C LYS A 17 15.19 0.35 -2.21
N ILE A 18 14.13 -0.22 -1.63
CA ILE A 18 13.53 -1.48 -2.12
C ILE A 18 13.05 -1.31 -3.57
N ALA A 19 12.33 -0.23 -3.87
CA ALA A 19 11.83 0.03 -5.21
C ALA A 19 12.98 0.13 -6.25
N HIS A 20 14.07 0.81 -5.87
CA HIS A 20 15.25 0.95 -6.72
C HIS A 20 15.92 -0.40 -7.00
N GLU A 21 16.06 -1.28 -6.00
CA GLU A 21 16.58 -2.64 -6.19
C GLU A 21 15.70 -3.48 -7.15
N LEU A 22 14.39 -3.27 -7.13
CA LEU A 22 13.45 -3.93 -8.05
C LEU A 22 13.46 -3.32 -9.47
N GLY A 23 14.14 -2.18 -9.64
CA GLY A 23 14.24 -1.44 -10.90
C GLY A 23 12.97 -0.69 -11.28
N CYS A 24 12.20 -0.21 -10.29
CA CYS A 24 10.94 0.51 -10.52
C CYS A 24 10.84 1.78 -9.69
N SER A 25 9.90 2.66 -10.04
CA SER A 25 9.58 3.81 -9.19
C SER A 25 8.85 3.37 -7.92
N LEU A 26 8.93 4.17 -6.85
CA LEU A 26 8.20 3.90 -5.61
C LEU A 26 6.68 3.81 -5.87
N THR A 27 6.17 4.67 -6.75
CA THR A 27 4.77 4.63 -7.21
C THR A 27 4.44 3.28 -7.83
N GLN A 28 5.26 2.81 -8.77
CA GLN A 28 5.08 1.51 -9.43
C GLN A 28 5.14 0.34 -8.44
N MET A 29 6.10 0.35 -7.51
CA MET A 29 6.19 -0.67 -6.46
C MET A 29 4.92 -0.69 -5.59
N SER A 30 4.42 0.47 -5.18
CA SER A 30 3.23 0.56 -4.32
C SER A 30 1.98 0.02 -5.00
N ILE A 31 1.80 0.30 -6.30
CA ILE A 31 0.69 -0.22 -7.09
C ILE A 31 0.84 -1.73 -7.30
N ALA A 32 2.03 -2.19 -7.67
CA ALA A 32 2.32 -3.61 -7.83
C ALA A 32 2.07 -4.39 -6.53
N TRP A 33 2.43 -3.82 -5.37
CA TRP A 33 2.14 -4.39 -4.06
C TRP A 33 0.64 -4.55 -3.82
N CYS A 34 -0.16 -3.52 -4.11
CA CYS A 34 -1.63 -3.60 -4.02
C CYS A 34 -2.20 -4.70 -4.94
N VAL A 35 -1.75 -4.77 -6.20
CA VAL A 35 -2.22 -5.78 -7.17
C VAL A 35 -1.82 -7.19 -6.75
N SER A 36 -0.68 -7.37 -6.07
CA SER A 36 -0.21 -8.67 -5.59
C SER A 36 -1.01 -9.26 -4.42
N ASN A 37 -2.00 -8.53 -3.89
CA ASN A 37 -2.85 -8.98 -2.79
C ASN A 37 -4.00 -9.85 -3.33
N PRO A 38 -4.05 -11.15 -3.04
CA PRO A 38 -5.11 -12.04 -3.55
C PRO A 38 -6.51 -11.67 -3.04
N ASN A 39 -6.61 -10.88 -1.97
CA ASN A 39 -7.88 -10.41 -1.42
C ASN A 39 -8.38 -9.10 -2.06
N ALA A 40 -7.60 -8.51 -2.97
CA ALA A 40 -7.97 -7.28 -3.68
C ALA A 40 -8.36 -7.62 -5.13
N SER A 41 -9.65 -7.47 -5.48
CA SER A 41 -10.11 -7.71 -6.85
C SER A 41 -9.78 -6.55 -7.81
N THR A 42 -9.70 -5.32 -7.27
CA THR A 42 -9.50 -4.11 -8.05
C THR A 42 -8.61 -3.13 -7.30
N VAL A 43 -7.67 -2.50 -8.01
CA VAL A 43 -6.86 -1.38 -7.50
C VAL A 43 -7.32 -0.10 -8.18
N MET A 44 -7.84 0.86 -7.41
CA MET A 44 -8.25 2.17 -7.90
C MET A 44 -7.04 3.09 -8.01
N LEU A 45 -6.86 3.72 -9.18
CA LEU A 45 -5.74 4.61 -9.47
C LEU A 45 -6.23 6.02 -9.77
N GLY A 46 -5.53 7.03 -9.25
CA GLY A 46 -5.72 8.44 -9.59
C GLY A 46 -4.53 8.95 -10.41
N ALA A 47 -4.81 9.70 -11.47
CA ALA A 47 -3.79 10.37 -12.28
C ALA A 47 -4.27 11.76 -12.71
N ARG A 48 -3.38 12.76 -12.63
CA ARG A 48 -3.65 14.15 -13.05
C ARG A 48 -3.20 14.43 -14.49
N SER A 49 -2.46 13.51 -15.10
CA SER A 49 -1.94 13.62 -16.47
C SER A 49 -1.84 12.23 -17.10
N VAL A 50 -1.72 12.20 -18.43
CA VAL A 50 -1.53 10.96 -19.20
C VAL A 50 -0.24 10.25 -18.79
N ASN A 51 0.87 10.99 -18.67
CA ASN A 51 2.16 10.40 -18.26
C ASN A 51 2.07 9.72 -16.88
N GLN A 52 1.34 10.31 -15.92
CA GLN A 52 1.15 9.70 -14.62
C GLN A 52 0.29 8.43 -14.72
N LEU A 53 -0.74 8.44 -15.57
CA LEU A 53 -1.54 7.25 -15.84
C LEU A 53 -0.68 6.14 -16.46
N GLU A 54 0.15 6.46 -17.44
CA GLU A 54 1.07 5.51 -18.09
C GLU A 54 2.09 4.94 -17.10
N GLU A 55 2.68 5.77 -16.23
CA GLU A 55 3.58 5.32 -15.17
C GLU A 55 2.87 4.36 -14.20
N ASN A 56 1.66 4.72 -13.77
CA ASN A 56 0.85 3.90 -12.87
C ASN A 56 0.51 2.54 -13.50
N LEU A 57 0.12 2.52 -14.78
CA LEU A 57 -0.21 1.28 -15.50
C LEU A 57 1.03 0.40 -15.74
N ALA A 58 2.20 1.00 -15.95
CA ALA A 58 3.45 0.27 -16.10
C ALA A 58 3.85 -0.54 -14.85
N ALA A 59 3.24 -0.27 -13.68
CA ALA A 59 3.41 -1.05 -12.46
C ALA A 59 3.11 -2.55 -12.64
N ILE A 60 2.24 -2.91 -13.59
CA ILE A 60 1.88 -4.31 -13.87
C ILE A 60 3.09 -5.19 -14.19
N ARG A 61 4.17 -4.60 -14.73
CA ARG A 61 5.42 -5.28 -15.10
C ARG A 61 6.27 -5.71 -13.90
N TYR A 62 5.88 -5.31 -12.69
CA TYR A 62 6.63 -5.58 -11.46
C TYR A 62 5.84 -6.40 -10.44
N VAL A 63 4.62 -6.83 -10.75
CA VAL A 63 3.75 -7.59 -9.82
C VAL A 63 4.36 -8.94 -9.44
N ASP A 64 4.97 -9.62 -10.40
CA ASP A 64 5.70 -10.88 -10.22
C ASP A 64 6.93 -10.73 -9.31
N LYS A 65 7.52 -9.53 -9.26
CA LYS A 65 8.63 -9.22 -8.36
C LYS A 65 8.21 -8.97 -6.92
N ILE A 66 6.91 -8.82 -6.63
CA ILE A 66 6.41 -8.66 -5.25
C ILE A 66 6.29 -10.04 -4.58
N THR A 67 7.46 -10.65 -4.33
CA THR A 67 7.57 -11.94 -3.65
C THR A 67 7.22 -11.82 -2.17
N PRO A 68 6.95 -12.95 -1.47
CA PRO A 68 6.76 -12.94 -0.01
C PRO A 68 7.93 -12.28 0.75
N GLU A 69 9.16 -12.44 0.27
CA GLU A 69 10.34 -11.82 0.86
C GLU A 69 10.34 -10.29 0.70
N ILE A 70 9.97 -9.80 -0.49
CA ILE A 70 9.80 -8.35 -0.72
C ILE A 70 8.67 -7.78 0.13
N LYS A 71 7.54 -8.50 0.28
CA LYS A 71 6.45 -8.10 1.17
C LYS A 71 6.93 -7.97 2.62
N ALA A 72 7.69 -8.94 3.11
CA ALA A 72 8.27 -8.88 4.47
C ALA A 72 9.22 -7.70 4.66
N ARG A 73 10.03 -7.35 3.64
CA ARG A 73 10.90 -6.16 3.67
C ARG A 73 10.09 -4.86 3.71
N ILE A 74 9.00 -4.78 2.94
CA ILE A 74 8.08 -3.63 2.95
C ILE A 74 7.44 -3.48 4.32
N ASP A 75 6.93 -4.58 4.91
CA ASP A 75 6.29 -4.58 6.23
C ASP A 75 7.25 -4.11 7.33
N ALA A 76 8.51 -4.58 7.28
CA ALA A 76 9.56 -4.15 8.20
C ALA A 76 9.90 -2.66 8.07
N ALA A 77 9.81 -2.08 6.87
CA ALA A 77 10.09 -0.66 6.64
C ALA A 77 9.00 0.27 7.20
N VAL A 78 7.73 -0.17 7.22
CA VAL A 78 6.60 0.70 7.64
C VAL A 78 6.20 0.53 9.10
N ASP A 79 6.54 -0.61 9.74
CA ASP A 79 6.12 -0.99 11.10
C ASP A 79 4.61 -0.74 11.31
N TYR A 80 3.80 -1.11 10.31
CA TYR A 80 2.37 -0.86 10.34
C TYR A 80 1.64 -2.03 10.99
N LYS A 81 0.98 -1.76 12.12
CA LYS A 81 0.07 -2.71 12.77
C LYS A 81 -1.35 -2.42 12.34
N VAL A 82 -1.98 -3.42 11.69
CA VAL A 82 -3.40 -3.36 11.30
C VAL A 82 -4.24 -3.05 12.54
N GLN A 83 -4.91 -1.90 12.53
CA GLN A 83 -5.90 -1.56 13.54
C GLN A 83 -7.26 -2.01 13.03
N ILE A 84 -7.80 -3.07 13.62
CA ILE A 84 -9.19 -3.44 13.40
C ILE A 84 -10.02 -2.40 14.15
N PRO A 85 -10.89 -1.62 13.48
CA PRO A 85 -11.76 -0.68 14.15
C PRO A 85 -12.59 -1.47 15.18
N GLU A 86 -12.48 -1.07 16.45
CA GLU A 86 -13.37 -1.60 17.48
C GLU A 86 -14.80 -1.29 17.03
N LYS A 87 -15.71 -2.28 17.04
CA LYS A 87 -17.10 -2.06 16.62
C LYS A 87 -17.62 -0.84 17.36
N GLU A 88 -17.95 0.23 16.63
CA GLU A 88 -18.52 1.44 17.23
C GLU A 88 -19.67 1.02 18.14
N ALA A 89 -19.74 1.55 19.36
CA ALA A 89 -20.78 1.21 20.32
C ALA A 89 -22.20 1.31 19.70
N LEU A 90 -22.38 2.21 18.73
CA LEU A 90 -23.60 2.40 17.95
C LEU A 90 -23.94 1.28 16.96
N ALA A 91 -22.96 0.52 16.46
CA ALA A 91 -23.19 -0.64 15.60
C ALA A 91 -23.97 -1.74 16.35
N SER A 92 -23.75 -1.87 17.66
CA SER A 92 -24.51 -2.80 18.51
C SER A 92 -25.93 -2.30 18.85
N ILE A 93 -26.16 -0.98 18.78
CA ILE A 93 -27.49 -0.38 19.00
C ILE A 93 -28.39 -0.61 17.77
N ARG A 94 -27.85 -0.48 16.55
CA ARG A 94 -28.60 -0.74 15.31
C ARG A 94 -29.02 -2.20 15.14
N ALA A 95 -28.24 -3.14 15.68
CA ALA A 95 -28.54 -4.58 15.66
C ALA A 95 -29.62 -5.03 16.66
N ARG A 96 -30.09 -4.15 17.56
CA ARG A 96 -31.14 -4.47 18.54
C ARG A 96 -32.56 -4.11 18.08
N HIS A 97 -32.69 -3.39 16.97
CA HIS A 97 -33.97 -2.88 16.46
C HIS A 97 -34.25 -3.28 15.00
N LEU A 98 -33.46 -4.20 14.46
CA LEU A 98 -33.73 -5.01 13.27
C LEU A 98 -33.73 -6.48 13.72
#